data_AF-A0A7W1V272-F1
#
_entry.id   AF-A0A7W1V272-F1
#
_cell.length_a   1.000
_cell.length_b   1.000
_cell.length_c   1.000
_cell.angle_alpha   90.00
_cell.angle_beta   90.00
_cell.angle_gamma   90.00
#
_symmetry.space_group_name_H-M   'P 1'
#
loop_
_entity.id
_entity.type
_entity.pdbx_description
1 polymer ?
#
loop_
_entity_poly.entity_id
_entity_poly.type
_entity_poly.pdbx_seq_one_letter_code
_entity_poly.pdbx_strand_id
1 'polypeptide(L)'
;MTFDDWLSRHQEQRATAGGAVLGSHAVVDHLVNVARPFIFDTGLAPPAAAAAVHVVTESPALPQRAREPGAHFGKALRVESPAGAVLSVPMPGPREAMAAQTSLAGDGIRVGCFRPPSVPDGVSRPRLAGRASLTESEVETVADGLTQLGARR
;
A
#
# COMPACT_ATOMS: atom_id res chain seq x y z
N MET A 1 -24.24 8.39 -0.20
CA MET A 1 -22.85 8.67 -0.57
C MET A 1 -22.88 9.55 -1.81
N THR A 2 -22.45 10.80 -1.68
CA THR A 2 -22.43 11.75 -2.80
C THR A 2 -21.13 11.60 -3.60
N PHE A 3 -21.10 12.13 -4.82
CA PHE A 3 -19.88 12.18 -5.63
C PHE A 3 -18.75 12.94 -4.93
N ASP A 4 -19.09 13.96 -4.14
CA ASP A 4 -18.15 14.75 -3.35
C ASP A 4 -17.60 13.99 -2.13
N ASP A 5 -18.41 13.16 -1.47
CA ASP A 5 -17.93 12.24 -0.41
C ASP A 5 -16.98 11.18 -0.99
N TRP A 6 -17.27 10.70 -2.20
CA TRP A 6 -16.42 9.74 -2.91
C TRP A 6 -15.09 10.38 -3.33
N LEU A 7 -15.12 11.58 -3.92
CA LEU A 7 -13.92 12.35 -4.28
C LEU A 7 -13.07 12.70 -3.06
N SER A 8 -13.66 13.20 -1.98
CA SER A 8 -12.95 13.55 -0.74
C SER A 8 -12.19 12.35 -0.15
N ARG A 9 -12.81 11.16 -0.11
CA ARG A 9 -12.17 9.92 0.39
C ARG A 9 -11.06 9.38 -0.52
N HIS A 10 -11.05 9.72 -1.81
CA HIS A 10 -10.07 9.24 -2.79
C HIS A 10 -9.06 10.32 -3.21
N GLN A 11 -9.28 11.61 -2.89
CA GLN A 11 -8.44 12.74 -3.28
C GLN A 11 -7.12 12.86 -2.51
N GLU A 12 -6.97 12.19 -1.36
CA GLU A 12 -5.71 12.24 -0.61
C GLU A 12 -4.59 11.38 -1.20
N GLN A 13 -4.87 10.60 -2.24
CA GLN A 13 -3.82 10.01 -3.06
C GLN A 13 -3.42 11.01 -4.15
N ARG A 14 -2.55 11.96 -3.78
CA ARG A 14 -1.72 12.71 -4.74
C ARG A 14 -0.68 11.76 -5.34
N ALA A 15 -1.15 10.79 -6.11
CA ALA A 15 -0.31 9.80 -6.75
C ALA A 15 0.43 10.44 -7.92
N THR A 16 1.74 10.50 -7.79
CA THR A 16 2.69 10.74 -8.87
C THR A 16 3.41 9.42 -9.15
N ALA A 17 3.74 9.16 -10.41
CA ALA A 17 4.43 7.94 -10.81
C ALA A 17 5.93 8.22 -10.98
N GLY A 18 6.79 7.28 -10.59
CA GLY A 18 8.23 7.40 -10.78
C GLY A 18 9.03 6.69 -9.70
N GLY A 19 10.35 6.76 -9.83
CA GLY A 19 11.31 6.24 -8.85
C GLY A 19 12.57 7.09 -8.84
N ALA A 20 13.30 7.03 -7.73
CA ALA A 20 14.58 7.73 -7.58
C ALA A 20 15.60 6.80 -6.89
N VAL A 21 16.88 7.01 -7.21
CA VAL A 21 18.00 6.36 -6.54
C VAL A 21 18.79 7.44 -5.81
N LEU A 22 19.04 7.21 -4.51
CA LEU A 22 19.87 8.08 -3.68
C LEU A 22 21.17 7.32 -3.38
N GLY A 23 22.31 7.92 -3.74
CA GLY A 23 23.61 7.28 -3.60
C GLY A 23 24.76 8.27 -3.75
N SER A 24 25.99 7.77 -3.73
CA SER A 24 27.16 8.60 -4.03
C SER A 24 27.15 9.07 -5.49
N HIS A 25 27.88 10.15 -5.77
CA HIS A 25 28.00 10.68 -7.12
C HIS A 25 28.47 9.59 -8.12
N ALA A 26 29.44 8.76 -7.72
CA ALA A 26 29.91 7.64 -8.54
C ALA A 26 28.82 6.62 -8.89
N VAL A 27 27.91 6.32 -7.96
CA VAL A 27 26.77 5.41 -8.20
C VAL A 27 25.76 6.05 -9.15
N VAL A 28 25.42 7.32 -8.92
CA VAL A 28 24.47 8.05 -9.77
C VAL A 28 25.02 8.19 -11.19
N ASP A 29 26.28 8.61 -11.35
CA ASP A 29 26.94 8.73 -12.66
C ASP A 29 26.96 7.40 -13.40
N HIS A 30 27.30 6.31 -12.70
CA HIS A 30 27.30 4.98 -13.31
C HIS A 30 25.91 4.59 -13.82
N LEU A 31 24.86 4.79 -13.00
CA LEU A 31 23.49 4.45 -13.37
C LEU A 31 23.00 5.30 -14.55
N VAL A 32 23.26 6.61 -14.55
CA VAL A 32 22.87 7.51 -15.64
C VAL A 32 23.50 7.10 -16.97
N ASN A 33 24.73 6.59 -16.95
CA ASN A 33 25.47 6.21 -18.16
C ASN A 33 25.28 4.74 -18.59
N VAL A 34 24.78 3.86 -17.72
CA VAL A 34 24.75 2.40 -17.98
C VAL A 34 23.35 1.80 -17.86
N ALA A 35 22.45 2.35 -17.04
CA ALA A 35 21.15 1.77 -16.80
C ALA A 35 20.22 1.95 -18.01
N ARG A 36 20.06 0.89 -18.81
CA ARG A 36 19.14 0.86 -19.96
C ARG A 36 17.72 1.33 -19.62
N PRO A 37 17.10 0.95 -18.48
CA PRO A 37 15.77 1.43 -18.13
C PRO A 37 15.70 2.93 -17.84
N PHE A 38 16.83 3.60 -17.59
CA PHE A 38 16.89 5.06 -17.44
C PHE A 38 17.15 5.74 -18.79
N ILE A 39 18.11 5.21 -19.57
CA ILE A 39 18.55 5.81 -20.84
C ILE A 39 17.50 5.68 -21.95
N PHE A 40 16.78 4.56 -21.99
CA PHE A 40 15.82 4.23 -23.05
C PHE A 40 14.36 4.36 -22.61
N ASP A 41 14.10 5.15 -21.56
CA ASP A 41 12.75 5.48 -21.11
C ASP A 41 12.46 6.97 -21.35
N THR A 42 11.17 7.31 -21.41
CA THR A 42 10.75 8.71 -21.46
C THR A 42 10.83 9.30 -20.06
N GLY A 43 11.51 10.43 -19.93
CA GLY A 43 11.60 11.15 -18.65
C GLY A 43 10.23 11.43 -18.05
N LEU A 44 10.17 11.51 -16.71
CA LEU A 44 8.93 11.78 -16.00
C LEU A 44 8.34 13.13 -16.45
N ALA A 45 7.01 13.18 -16.62
CA ALA A 45 6.30 14.41 -16.93
C ALA A 45 6.65 15.50 -15.89
N PRO A 46 7.07 16.72 -16.29
CA PRO A 46 7.51 17.75 -15.35
C PRO A 46 6.55 18.04 -14.19
N PRO A 47 5.21 18.09 -14.39
CA PRO A 47 4.26 18.28 -13.28
C PRO A 47 4.28 17.13 -12.26
N ALA A 48 4.45 15.88 -12.72
CA ALA A 48 4.51 14.71 -11.84
C ALA A 48 5.80 14.71 -10.99
N ALA A 49 6.92 15.10 -11.59
CA ALA A 49 8.20 15.27 -10.88
C ALA A 49 8.10 16.39 -9.82
N ALA A 50 7.56 17.55 -10.19
CA ALA A 50 7.40 18.68 -9.27
C ALA A 50 6.48 18.33 -8.09
N ALA A 51 5.36 17.63 -8.35
CA ALA A 51 4.46 17.17 -7.30
C ALA A 51 5.14 16.17 -6.34
N ALA A 52 5.97 15.26 -6.86
CA ALA A 52 6.72 14.30 -6.04
C ALA A 52 7.67 15.01 -5.08
N VAL A 53 8.47 15.95 -5.60
CA VAL A 53 9.40 16.74 -4.79
C VAL A 53 8.65 17.51 -3.73
N HIS A 54 7.58 18.22 -4.10
CA HIS A 54 6.78 19.01 -3.17
C HIS A 54 6.21 18.16 -2.02
N VAL A 55 5.65 16.98 -2.29
CA VAL A 55 5.12 16.11 -1.23
C VAL A 55 6.22 15.62 -0.29
N VAL A 56 7.38 15.22 -0.83
CA VAL A 56 8.50 14.73 -0.02
C VAL A 56 9.11 15.85 0.83
N THR A 57 9.18 17.07 0.32
CA THR A 57 9.74 18.22 1.06
C THR A 57 8.78 18.80 2.09
N GLU A 58 7.51 19.01 1.72
CA GLU A 58 6.52 19.67 2.58
C GLU A 58 5.87 18.73 3.59
N SER A 59 5.95 17.42 3.37
CA SER A 59 5.27 16.43 4.22
C SER A 59 6.16 15.25 4.61
N PRO A 60 7.34 15.51 5.24
CA PRO A 60 8.32 14.48 5.56
C PRO A 60 7.83 13.44 6.59
N ALA A 61 6.77 13.77 7.34
CA ALA A 61 6.16 12.87 8.32
C ALA A 61 5.22 11.81 7.69
N LEU A 62 4.80 11.96 6.43
CA LEU A 62 3.84 11.06 5.78
C LEU A 62 4.27 9.58 5.78
N PRO A 63 5.54 9.21 5.51
CA PRO A 63 5.96 7.82 5.56
C PRO A 63 5.77 7.20 6.94
N GLN A 64 6.06 7.96 8.00
CA GLN A 64 5.89 7.47 9.37
C GLN A 64 4.41 7.34 9.73
N ARG A 65 3.59 8.37 9.41
CA ARG A 65 2.14 8.32 9.61
C ARG A 65 1.45 7.18 8.84
N ALA A 66 1.96 6.82 7.67
CA ALA A 66 1.43 5.67 6.92
C ALA A 66 1.78 4.31 7.56
N ARG A 67 2.88 4.22 8.32
CA ARG A 67 3.26 3.00 9.06
C ARG A 67 2.40 2.76 10.29
N GLU A 68 1.88 3.80 10.92
CA GLU A 68 1.07 3.72 12.14
C GLU A 68 -0.16 2.79 11.95
N PRO A 69 -1.03 2.97 10.92
CA PRO A 69 -2.11 2.02 10.64
C PRO A 69 -1.60 0.61 10.32
N GLY A 70 -0.46 0.46 9.65
CA GLY A 70 0.14 -0.84 9.34
C GLY A 70 0.51 -1.62 10.61
N ALA A 71 1.10 -0.94 11.59
CA ALA A 71 1.41 -1.52 12.90
C ALA A 71 0.14 -1.83 13.71
N HIS A 72 -0.87 -0.95 13.62
CA HIS A 72 -2.16 -1.16 14.27
C HIS A 72 -2.89 -2.37 13.69
N PHE A 73 -2.94 -2.55 12.37
CA PHE A 73 -3.44 -3.77 11.74
C PHE A 73 -2.72 -5.03 12.26
N GLY A 74 -1.39 -4.98 12.41
CA GLY A 74 -0.61 -6.08 12.95
C GLY A 74 -1.06 -6.48 14.35
N LYS A 75 -1.23 -5.48 15.23
CA LYS A 75 -1.74 -5.69 16.59
C LYS A 75 -3.17 -6.25 16.61
N ALA A 76 -4.08 -5.67 15.84
CA ALA A 76 -5.49 -6.04 15.82
C ALA A 76 -5.68 -7.47 15.28
N LEU A 77 -4.99 -7.83 14.20
CA LEU A 77 -5.05 -9.16 13.57
C LEU A 77 -4.12 -10.18 14.22
N ARG A 78 -3.29 -9.75 15.19
CA ARG A 78 -2.27 -10.56 15.88
C ARG A 78 -1.24 -11.16 14.92
N VAL A 79 -0.92 -10.42 13.86
CA VAL A 79 0.13 -10.74 12.89
C VAL A 79 1.35 -9.89 13.23
N GLU A 80 2.55 -10.43 12.98
CA GLU A 80 3.80 -9.68 13.16
C GLU A 80 3.73 -8.31 12.44
N SER A 81 4.03 -7.24 13.19
CA SER A 81 3.96 -5.89 12.68
C SER A 81 4.96 -5.69 11.53
N PRO A 82 4.55 -5.08 10.41
CA PRO A 82 5.42 -4.87 9.27
C PRO A 82 6.43 -3.76 9.57
N ALA A 83 7.64 -3.88 9.00
CA ALA A 83 8.62 -2.79 9.02
C ALA A 83 8.19 -1.57 8.17
N GLY A 84 7.26 -1.78 7.24
CA GLY A 84 6.69 -0.76 6.37
C GLY A 84 5.18 -0.55 6.60
N ALA A 85 4.53 0.18 5.70
CA ALA A 85 3.10 0.46 5.81
C ALA A 85 2.19 -0.70 5.36
N VAL A 86 2.73 -1.81 4.85
CA VAL A 86 1.93 -2.88 4.25
C VAL A 86 1.98 -4.15 5.11
N LEU A 87 0.83 -4.59 5.61
CA LEU A 87 0.67 -5.85 6.33
C LEU A 87 0.11 -6.93 5.37
N SER A 88 0.73 -8.11 5.37
CA SER A 88 0.25 -9.27 4.62
C SER A 88 -0.43 -10.28 5.54
N VAL A 89 -1.76 -10.37 5.47
CA VAL A 89 -2.59 -11.16 6.39
C VAL A 89 -2.68 -12.61 5.89
N PRO A 90 -2.33 -13.63 6.69
CA PRO A 90 -2.45 -15.03 6.29
C PRO A 90 -3.92 -15.48 6.24
N MET A 91 -4.29 -16.18 5.16
CA MET A 91 -5.61 -16.81 5.01
C MET A 91 -5.47 -18.33 4.87
N PRO A 92 -6.55 -19.10 5.13
CA PRO A 92 -6.52 -20.56 4.99
C PRO A 92 -6.19 -21.07 3.59
N GLY A 93 -6.58 -20.31 2.57
CA GLY A 93 -6.37 -20.66 1.18
C GLY A 93 -6.85 -19.57 0.23
N PRO A 94 -6.71 -19.79 -1.09
CA PRO A 94 -7.06 -18.81 -2.11
C PRO A 94 -8.57 -18.54 -2.18
N ARG A 95 -9.41 -19.55 -1.87
CA ARG A 95 -10.87 -19.39 -1.89
C ARG A 95 -11.33 -18.48 -0.76
N GLU A 96 -10.83 -18.72 0.44
CA GLU A 96 -11.14 -17.95 1.65
C GLU A 96 -10.63 -16.52 1.51
N ALA A 97 -9.41 -16.33 0.99
CA ALA A 97 -8.85 -15.02 0.75
C ALA A 97 -9.66 -14.20 -0.29
N MET A 98 -10.19 -14.87 -1.31
CA MET A 98 -11.07 -14.24 -2.31
C MET A 98 -12.45 -13.93 -1.77
N ALA A 99 -13.06 -14.87 -1.03
CA ALA A 99 -14.36 -14.66 -0.39
C ALA A 99 -14.30 -13.47 0.58
N ALA A 100 -13.22 -13.38 1.36
CA ALA A 100 -13.01 -12.26 2.27
C ALA A 100 -12.90 -10.93 1.52
N GLN A 101 -12.12 -10.89 0.42
CA GLN A 101 -12.01 -9.70 -0.44
C GLN A 101 -13.37 -9.28 -1.01
N THR A 102 -14.17 -10.23 -1.49
CA THR A 102 -15.51 -9.95 -2.05
C THR A 102 -16.47 -9.44 -0.98
N SER A 103 -16.47 -10.03 0.22
CA SER A 103 -17.31 -9.59 1.33
C SER A 103 -16.98 -8.15 1.73
N LEU A 104 -15.70 -7.87 1.98
CA LEU A 104 -15.22 -6.53 2.33
C LEU A 104 -15.56 -5.50 1.23
N ALA A 105 -15.47 -5.89 -0.05
CA ALA A 105 -15.84 -5.01 -1.15
C ALA A 105 -17.34 -4.67 -1.16
N GLY A 106 -18.21 -5.60 -0.72
CA GLY A 106 -19.64 -5.36 -0.50
C GLY A 106 -19.90 -4.29 0.55
N ASP A 107 -19.02 -4.19 1.55
CA ASP A 107 -19.04 -3.18 2.61
C ASP A 107 -18.29 -1.89 2.24
N GLY A 108 -17.88 -1.75 0.97
CA GLY A 108 -17.13 -0.58 0.47
C GLY A 108 -15.63 -0.59 0.82
N ILE A 109 -15.10 -1.67 1.38
CA ILE A 109 -13.70 -1.82 1.78
C ILE A 109 -12.93 -2.52 0.66
N ARG A 110 -11.88 -1.87 0.13
CA ARG A 110 -11.06 -2.41 -0.96
C ARG A 110 -9.73 -2.92 -0.43
N VAL A 111 -9.48 -4.22 -0.57
CA VAL A 111 -8.22 -4.87 -0.16
C VAL A 111 -7.63 -5.63 -1.35
N GLY A 112 -6.32 -5.50 -1.58
CA GLY A 112 -5.62 -6.31 -2.57
C GLY A 112 -5.43 -7.74 -2.06
N CYS A 113 -5.62 -8.75 -2.91
CA CYS A 113 -5.51 -10.15 -2.52
C CYS A 113 -4.54 -10.91 -3.45
N PHE A 114 -3.47 -11.46 -2.88
CA PHE A 114 -2.41 -12.15 -3.61
C PHE A 114 -2.52 -13.65 -3.37
N ARG A 115 -2.53 -14.43 -4.44
CA ARG A 115 -2.69 -15.89 -4.47
C ARG A 115 -1.88 -16.48 -5.64
N PRO A 116 -1.65 -17.80 -5.71
CA PRO A 116 -0.96 -18.41 -6.83
C PRO A 116 -1.60 -18.03 -8.17
N PRO A 117 -0.81 -17.79 -9.23
CA PRO A 117 0.64 -18.00 -9.32
C PRO A 117 1.51 -16.82 -8.85
N SER A 118 0.91 -15.70 -8.42
CA SER A 118 1.65 -14.49 -8.03
C SER A 118 2.39 -14.61 -6.68
N VAL A 119 2.08 -15.66 -5.92
CA VAL A 119 2.78 -16.10 -4.70
C VAL A 119 2.88 -17.63 -4.71
N PRO A 120 3.79 -18.24 -3.93
CA PRO A 120 3.91 -19.70 -3.87
C PRO A 120 2.61 -20.42 -3.49
N ASP A 121 2.48 -21.67 -3.91
CA ASP A 121 1.35 -22.52 -3.54
C ASP A 121 1.17 -22.63 -2.03
N GLY A 122 -0.09 -22.71 -1.59
CA GLY A 122 -0.45 -22.71 -0.17
C GLY A 122 -0.34 -21.33 0.51
N VAL A 123 0.11 -20.28 -0.21
CA VAL A 123 0.14 -18.90 0.30
C VAL A 123 -0.99 -18.11 -0.33
N SER A 124 -1.88 -17.53 0.47
CA SER A 124 -2.88 -16.57 0.00
C SER A 124 -3.07 -15.50 1.05
N ARG A 125 -2.88 -14.24 0.66
CA ARG A 125 -2.76 -13.12 1.60
C ARG A 125 -3.41 -11.84 1.07
N PRO A 126 -4.46 -11.34 1.74
CA PRO A 126 -4.85 -9.96 1.65
C PRO A 126 -3.69 -9.05 2.09
N ARG A 127 -3.44 -7.98 1.34
CA ARG A 127 -2.45 -6.94 1.68
C ARG A 127 -3.17 -5.68 2.08
N LEU A 128 -3.03 -5.32 3.35
CA LEU A 128 -3.52 -4.08 3.91
C LEU A 128 -2.43 -3.03 3.80
N ALA A 129 -2.70 -1.94 3.08
CA ALA A 129 -1.80 -0.80 2.98
C ALA A 129 -2.26 0.30 3.94
N GLY A 130 -1.43 0.61 4.93
CA GLY A 130 -1.58 1.77 5.77
C GLY A 130 -1.52 3.05 4.94
N ARG A 131 -2.42 3.98 5.23
CA ARG A 131 -2.46 5.33 4.65
C ARG A 131 -2.47 6.32 5.79
N ALA A 132 -1.76 7.44 5.65
CA ALA A 132 -1.63 8.45 6.69
C ALA A 132 -2.96 9.09 7.14
N SER A 133 -4.05 8.85 6.40
CA SER A 133 -5.40 9.32 6.69
C SER A 133 -6.37 8.26 7.17
N LEU A 134 -5.95 6.99 7.27
CA LEU A 134 -6.78 5.97 7.91
C LEU A 134 -6.98 6.33 9.38
N THR A 135 -8.23 6.31 9.84
CA THR A 135 -8.54 6.47 11.25
C THR A 135 -8.37 5.16 12.01
N GLU A 136 -8.19 5.24 13.32
CA GLU A 136 -8.17 4.07 14.20
C GLU A 136 -9.44 3.22 14.06
N SER A 137 -10.60 3.86 13.94
CA SER A 137 -11.89 3.17 13.76
C SER A 137 -12.02 2.45 12.41
N GLU A 138 -11.48 3.03 11.33
CA GLU A 138 -11.44 2.37 10.02
C GLU A 138 -10.53 1.14 10.06
N VAL A 139 -9.38 1.24 10.75
CA VAL A 139 -8.46 0.10 10.95
C VAL A 139 -9.15 -1.03 11.71
N GLU A 140 -9.82 -0.74 12.82
CA GLU A 140 -10.54 -1.76 13.60
C GLU A 140 -11.68 -2.39 12.78
N THR A 141 -12.46 -1.59 12.04
CA THR A 141 -13.55 -2.10 11.19
C THR A 141 -13.04 -3.12 10.17
N VAL A 142 -11.92 -2.82 9.51
CA VAL A 142 -11.31 -3.73 8.53
C VAL A 142 -10.72 -4.97 9.21
N ALA A 143 -10.07 -4.81 10.37
CA ALA A 143 -9.47 -5.92 11.11
C ALA A 143 -10.54 -6.91 11.64
N ASP A 144 -11.65 -6.39 12.15
CA ASP A 144 -12.79 -7.18 12.62
C ASP A 144 -13.41 -7.96 11.47
N GLY A 145 -13.65 -7.31 10.33
CA GLY A 145 -14.18 -7.97 9.13
C GLY A 145 -13.29 -9.12 8.68
N LEU A 146 -11.97 -8.92 8.59
CA LEU A 146 -11.03 -9.98 8.23
C LEU A 146 -10.98 -11.12 9.26
N THR A 147 -11.07 -10.81 10.55
CA THR A 147 -11.11 -11.81 11.62
C THR A 147 -12.35 -12.69 11.51
N GLN A 148 -13.52 -12.10 11.26
CA GLN A 148 -14.76 -12.83 11.05
C GLN A 148 -14.72 -13.71 9.79
N LEU A 149 -13.97 -13.27 8.77
CA LEU A 149 -13.81 -13.96 7.49
C LEU A 149 -12.67 -15.00 7.49
N GLY A 150 -12.09 -15.29 8.65
CA GLY A 150 -11.17 -16.41 8.83
C GLY A 150 -9.68 -16.07 8.67
N ALA A 151 -9.28 -14.82 8.85
CA ALA A 151 -7.86 -14.46 8.97
C ALA A 151 -7.18 -15.29 10.06
N ARG A 152 -6.01 -15.86 9.73
CA ARG A 152 -5.21 -16.61 10.70
C ARG A 152 -4.40 -15.64 11.56
N ARG A 153 -4.24 -16.00 12.82
CA ARG A 153 -3.29 -15.36 13.74
C ARG A 153 -1.89 -15.87 13.44
#